data_AF-A0A0B1T5Y2-F1
#
_entry.id   AF-A0A0B1T5Y2-F1
#
_cell.length_a   1.000
_cell.length_b   1.000
_cell.length_c   1.000
_cell.angle_alpha   90.00
_cell.angle_beta   90.00
_cell.angle_gamma   90.00
#
_symmetry.space_group_name_H-M   'P 1'
#
loop_
_entity.id
_entity.type
_entity.pdbx_description
1 polymer ?
#
loop_
_entity_poly.entity_id
_entity_poly.type
_entity_poly.pdbx_seq_one_letter_code
_entity_poly.pdbx_strand_id
1 'polypeptide(L)'
;MIDFGMCRYFINTDGSYKKRKPSSPFHGTLRYASVNTHNKQDLCRWDDLWSVYYIAIENMVGALPWRLLSDKTKIAEMKIKYKFNTLHYGNVSVNIFKMSSRPC
;
A
#
# COMPACT_ATOMS: atom_id res chain seq x y z
N MET A 1 -13.76 -10.43 6.55
CA MET A 1 -12.39 -10.80 6.12
C MET A 1 -12.54 -11.99 5.20
N ILE A 2 -12.05 -11.90 3.96
CA ILE A 2 -12.30 -12.87 2.89
C ILE A 2 -10.95 -13.13 2.22
N ASP A 3 -10.72 -14.37 1.80
CA ASP A 3 -9.49 -14.87 1.15
C ASP A 3 -8.25 -14.95 2.07
N PHE A 4 -7.85 -16.17 2.40
CA PHE A 4 -6.63 -16.48 3.16
C PHE A 4 -5.51 -17.07 2.29
N GLY A 5 -5.67 -17.11 0.97
CA GLY A 5 -4.72 -17.76 0.05
C GLY A 5 -3.31 -17.18 0.09
N MET A 6 -3.16 -15.93 0.55
CA MET A 6 -1.88 -15.23 0.67
C MET A 6 -1.39 -15.11 2.13
N CYS A 7 -2.13 -15.67 3.09
CA CYS A 7 -1.78 -15.57 4.52
C CYS A 7 -0.55 -16.40 4.86
N ARG A 8 0.23 -15.94 5.84
CA ARG A 8 1.41 -16.65 6.36
C ARG A 8 1.33 -16.77 7.87
N TYR A 9 1.61 -17.98 8.37
CA TYR A 9 1.83 -18.19 9.80
C TYR A 9 3.09 -17.46 10.25
N PHE A 10 2.96 -16.58 11.25
CA PHE A 10 4.07 -15.85 11.87
C PHE A 10 4.66 -16.56 13.09
N ILE A 11 3.95 -17.54 13.65
CA ILE A 11 4.38 -18.40 14.75
C ILE A 11 4.69 -19.80 14.18
N ASN A 12 5.71 -20.43 14.73
CA ASN A 12 6.02 -21.84 14.53
C ASN A 12 5.15 -22.74 15.42
N THR A 13 5.19 -24.05 15.20
CA THR A 13 4.42 -25.04 15.99
C THR A 13 4.85 -25.10 17.46
N ASP A 14 6.08 -24.66 17.76
CA ASP A 14 6.66 -24.58 19.11
C ASP A 14 6.30 -23.28 19.86
N GLY A 15 5.50 -22.39 19.26
CA GLY A 15 5.15 -21.09 19.83
C GLY A 15 6.20 -20.00 19.62
N SER A 16 7.34 -20.30 18.97
CA SER A 16 8.36 -19.32 18.65
C SER A 16 7.98 -18.45 17.44
N TYR A 17 8.49 -17.22 17.39
CA TYR A 17 8.32 -16.36 16.22
C TYR A 17 9.18 -16.83 15.05
N LYS A 18 8.59 -16.87 13.85
CA LYS A 18 9.37 -17.11 12.63
C LYS A 18 10.36 -15.98 12.40
N LYS A 19 11.59 -16.35 12.08
CA LYS A 19 12.63 -15.40 11.66
C LYS A 19 12.20 -14.73 10.36
N ARG A 20 12.43 -13.42 10.28
CA ARG A 20 12.23 -12.66 9.05
C ARG A 20 13.15 -13.19 7.96
N LYS A 21 12.61 -13.39 6.76
CA LYS A 21 13.39 -13.71 5.58
C LYS A 21 14.24 -12.50 5.17
N PRO A 22 15.44 -12.72 4.61
CA PRO A 22 16.28 -11.63 4.13
C PRO A 22 15.67 -10.90 2.93
N SER A 23 14.88 -11.60 2.12
CA SER A 23 14.03 -11.01 1.10
C SER A 23 12.80 -11.86 0.88
N SER A 24 11.67 -11.20 0.59
CA SER A 24 10.44 -11.84 0.15
C SER A 24 10.03 -11.27 -1.21
N PRO A 25 9.53 -12.11 -2.14
CA PRO A 25 8.86 -11.59 -3.32
C PRO A 25 7.68 -10.69 -2.93
N PHE A 26 7.25 -9.85 -3.85
CA PHE A 26 6.10 -8.98 -3.66
C PHE A 26 4.81 -9.83 -3.67
N HIS A 27 3.96 -9.66 -2.66
CA HIS A 27 2.68 -10.34 -2.54
C HIS A 27 1.58 -9.29 -2.35
N GLY A 28 0.40 -9.55 -2.93
CA GLY A 28 -0.78 -8.69 -2.76
C GLY A 28 -0.91 -7.57 -3.79
N THR A 29 -1.66 -6.53 -3.42
CA THR A 29 -2.09 -5.46 -4.34
C THR A 29 -1.22 -4.22 -4.18
N LEU A 30 -0.58 -3.75 -5.26
CA LEU A 30 0.33 -2.59 -5.29
C LEU A 30 -0.23 -1.32 -4.64
N ARG A 31 -1.55 -1.11 -4.77
CA ARG A 31 -2.25 0.04 -4.21
C ARG A 31 -2.17 0.09 -2.68
N TYR A 32 -2.42 -1.04 -2.02
CA TYR A 32 -2.52 -1.14 -0.56
C TYR A 32 -1.25 -1.69 0.11
N ALA A 33 -0.25 -2.12 -0.67
CA ALA A 33 1.02 -2.61 -0.13
C ALA A 33 1.79 -1.52 0.63
N SER A 34 2.52 -1.89 1.69
CA SER A 34 3.38 -0.97 2.42
C SER A 34 4.64 -0.62 1.62
N VAL A 35 5.38 0.41 2.06
CA VAL A 35 6.70 0.75 1.50
C VAL A 35 7.71 -0.38 1.72
N ASN A 36 7.58 -1.13 2.82
CA ASN A 36 8.45 -2.26 3.12
C ASN A 36 8.29 -3.40 2.11
N THR A 37 7.05 -3.69 1.69
CA THR A 37 6.79 -4.69 0.64
C THR A 37 7.39 -4.27 -0.70
N HIS A 38 7.41 -2.98 -1.02
CA HIS A 38 8.09 -2.46 -2.22
C HIS A 38 9.61 -2.66 -2.16
N ASN A 39 10.19 -2.58 -0.96
CA ASN A 39 11.61 -2.84 -0.70
C ASN A 39 11.97 -4.34 -0.58
N LYS A 40 11.04 -5.25 -0.94
CA LYS A 40 11.21 -6.72 -0.84
C LYS A 40 11.58 -7.19 0.57
N GLN A 41 11.21 -6.42 1.60
CA GLN A 41 11.34 -6.86 2.98
C GLN A 41 10.27 -7.89 3.31
N ASP A 42 10.56 -8.74 4.30
CA ASP A 42 9.61 -9.75 4.73
C ASP A 42 8.37 -9.12 5.37
N LEU A 43 7.20 -9.68 5.04
CA LEU A 43 5.93 -9.15 5.50
C LEU A 43 5.80 -9.30 7.01
N CYS A 44 5.40 -8.21 7.65
CA CYS A 44 5.17 -8.12 9.07
C CYS A 44 3.71 -7.78 9.35
N ARG A 45 3.26 -8.03 10.59
CA ARG A 45 1.91 -7.64 11.07
C ARG A 45 1.62 -6.14 10.90
N TRP A 46 2.66 -5.31 10.89
CA TRP A 46 2.55 -3.87 10.67
C TRP A 46 2.20 -3.52 9.21
N ASP A 47 2.51 -4.40 8.25
CA ASP A 47 2.16 -4.19 6.84
C ASP A 47 0.65 -4.34 6.60
N ASP A 48 -0.03 -5.19 7.38
CA ASP A 48 -1.50 -5.28 7.35
C ASP A 48 -2.13 -3.96 7.82
N LEU A 49 -1.58 -3.32 8.86
CA LEU A 49 -2.05 -2.01 9.32
C LEU A 49 -1.86 -0.92 8.27
N TRP A 50 -0.76 -0.96 7.50
CA TRP A 50 -0.57 -0.06 6.36
C TRP A 50 -1.66 -0.22 5.31
N SER A 51 -2.04 -1.46 5.00
CA SER A 51 -3.11 -1.72 4.03
C SER A 51 -4.46 -1.17 4.51
N VAL A 52 -4.79 -1.36 5.79
CA VAL A 52 -6.00 -0.80 6.42
C VAL A 52 -5.98 0.72 6.40
N TYR A 53 -4.83 1.33 6.69
CA TYR A 53 -4.66 2.79 6.64
C TYR A 53 -4.95 3.35 5.24
N TYR A 54 -4.41 2.73 4.19
CA TYR A 54 -4.68 3.15 2.81
C TYR A 54 -6.13 2.97 2.40
N ILE A 55 -6.79 1.89 2.84
CA ILE A 55 -8.23 1.66 2.60
C ILE A 55 -9.05 2.74 3.31
N ALA A 56 -8.72 3.06 4.56
CA ALA A 56 -9.40 4.09 5.32
C ALA A 56 -9.28 5.47 4.64
N ILE A 57 -8.07 5.83 4.17
CA ILE A 57 -7.87 7.07 3.40
C ILE A 57 -8.68 7.04 2.10
N GLU A 58 -8.66 5.94 1.36
CA GLU A 58 -9.43 5.81 0.12
C GLU A 58 -10.93 5.99 0.38
N ASN A 59 -11.45 5.48 1.50
CA ASN A 59 -12.85 5.66 1.90
C ASN A 59 -13.17 7.09 2.36
N MET A 60 -12.23 7.80 2.99
CA MET A 60 -12.44 9.18 3.47
C MET A 60 -12.28 10.23 2.35
N VAL A 61 -11.38 10.00 1.40
CA VAL A 61 -11.01 10.96 0.34
C VAL A 61 -11.66 10.59 -1.01
N GLY A 62 -12.00 9.32 -1.20
CA GLY A 62 -12.61 8.75 -2.42
C GLY A 62 -11.61 8.13 -3.39
N ALA A 63 -10.35 8.58 -3.40
CA ALA A 63 -9.30 7.99 -4.24
C ALA A 63 -7.90 8.22 -3.68
N LEU A 64 -7.02 7.22 -3.89
CA LEU A 64 -5.59 7.37 -3.65
C LEU A 64 -4.87 8.02 -4.84
N PRO A 65 -3.85 8.86 -4.62
CA PRO A 65 -3.15 9.58 -5.68
C PRO A 65 -2.38 8.66 -6.64
N TRP A 66 -1.97 7.47 -6.19
CA TRP A 66 -1.31 6.46 -7.03
C TRP A 66 -2.28 5.43 -7.63
N ARG A 67 -3.60 5.67 -7.60
CA ARG A 67 -4.61 4.73 -8.13
C ARG A 67 -4.39 4.34 -9.59
N LEU A 68 -3.89 5.27 -10.42
CA LEU A 68 -3.67 5.10 -11.86
C LEU A 68 -2.24 4.65 -12.21
N LEU A 69 -1.36 4.48 -11.23
CA LEU A 69 0.02 4.05 -11.48
C LEU A 69 0.12 2.53 -11.41
N SER A 70 0.84 1.94 -12.36
CA SER A 70 1.24 0.53 -12.39
C SER A 70 2.70 0.30 -11.98
N ASP A 71 3.53 1.34 -12.07
CA ASP A 71 4.97 1.26 -11.82
C ASP A 71 5.27 1.15 -10.31
N LYS A 72 5.84 0.01 -9.90
CA LYS A 72 6.13 -0.28 -8.48
C LYS A 72 7.00 0.79 -7.81
N THR A 73 8.06 1.21 -8.49
CA THR A 73 9.02 2.21 -7.99
C THR A 73 8.37 3.57 -7.79
N LYS A 74 7.62 4.05 -8.80
CA LYS A 74 6.89 5.33 -8.72
C LYS A 74 5.85 5.32 -7.60
N ILE A 75 5.13 4.22 -7.42
CA ILE A 75 4.16 4.08 -6.34
C ILE A 75 4.86 4.16 -4.97
N ALA A 76 6.00 3.49 -4.80
CA ALA A 76 6.77 3.54 -3.56
C ALA A 76 7.27 4.96 -3.25
N GLU A 77 7.81 5.65 -4.24
CA GLU A 77 8.23 7.05 -4.08
C GLU A 77 7.08 7.98 -3.72
N MET A 78 5.92 7.82 -4.38
CA MET A 78 4.73 8.60 -4.06
C MET A 78 4.30 8.37 -2.61
N LYS A 79 4.28 7.11 -2.15
CA LYS A 79 3.91 6.76 -0.77
C LYS A 79 4.81 7.42 0.27
N ILE A 80 6.11 7.58 -0.03
CA ILE A 80 7.08 8.25 0.86
C ILE A 80 6.91 9.77 0.82
N LYS A 81 6.71 10.36 -0.36
CA LYS A 81 6.66 11.82 -0.56
C LYS A 81 5.31 12.43 -0.15
N TYR A 82 4.24 11.65 -0.16
CA TYR A 82 2.88 12.18 -0.01
C TYR A 82 2.56 12.62 1.42
N LYS A 83 2.08 13.86 1.58
CA LYS A 83 1.70 14.43 2.88
C LYS A 83 0.21 14.21 3.15
N PHE A 84 -0.12 13.15 3.89
CA PHE A 84 -1.50 12.79 4.23
C PHE A 84 -2.25 13.87 5.04
N ASN A 85 -1.54 14.70 5.80
CA ASN A 85 -2.14 15.78 6.61
C ASN A 85 -2.81 16.88 5.78
N THR A 86 -2.61 16.89 4.46
CA THR A 86 -3.22 17.87 3.55
C THR A 86 -4.51 17.35 2.89
N LEU A 87 -4.93 16.13 3.22
CA LEU A 87 -6.14 15.52 2.69
C LEU A 87 -7.37 16.07 3.44
N HIS A 88 -8.24 16.78 2.73
CA HIS A 88 -9.53 17.23 3.25
C HIS A 88 -10.64 16.22 2.92
N TYR A 89 -11.40 15.81 3.93
CA TYR A 89 -12.58 14.95 3.77
C TYR A 89 -13.58 15.58 2.81
N GLY A 90 -14.07 14.82 1.83
CA GLY A 90 -15.11 15.27 0.89
C GLY A 90 -14.68 16.28 -0.18
N ASN A 91 -13.41 16.72 -0.21
CA ASN A 91 -12.91 17.53 -1.33
C ASN A 91 -12.62 16.63 -2.54
N VAL A 92 -13.66 16.31 -3.30
CA VAL A 92 -13.56 15.79 -4.66
C VAL A 92 -13.11 16.94 -5.58
N SER A 93 -11.91 17.46 -5.33
CA SER A 93 -11.40 18.67 -5.98
C SER A 93 -9.99 18.44 -6.52
N VAL A 94 -9.96 17.75 -7.67
CA VAL A 94 -9.26 18.25 -8.87
C VAL A 94 -7.77 18.58 -8.70
N ASN A 95 -6.92 17.60 -8.38
CA ASN A 95 -5.50 17.69 -8.75
C ASN A 95 -4.90 16.39 -9.34
N ILE A 96 -5.65 15.29 -9.39
CA ILE A 96 -5.21 14.06 -10.06
C ILE A 96 -5.62 14.04 -11.55
N PHE A 97 -6.67 14.77 -11.93
CA PHE A 97 -7.14 14.84 -13.33
C PHE A 97 -6.36 15.82 -14.23
N LYS A 98 -5.37 16.57 -13.71
CA LYS A 98 -4.57 17.51 -14.53
C LYS A 98 -3.28 16.93 -15.13
N MET A 99 -2.99 15.65 -14.94
CA MET A 99 -1.78 15.00 -15.50
C MET A 99 -2.06 14.15 -16.75
N SER A 100 -3.23 14.27 -17.38
CA SER A 100 -3.58 13.50 -18.59
C SER A 100 -4.03 14.34 -19.79
N SER A 101 -3.63 15.61 -19.89
CA SER A 101 -3.65 16.31 -21.19
C SER A 101 -2.41 15.94 -21.99
N ARG A 102 -2.42 14.75 -22.60
CA ARG A 102 -1.60 14.52 -23.81
C ARG A 102 -2.34 15.19 -24.97
N PRO A 103 -1.70 16.08 -25.76
CA PRO A 103 -2.32 16.52 -27.00
C PRO A 103 -2.41 15.34 -27.97
N CYS A 104 -3.47 15.37 -28.77
CA CYS A 104 -3.72 14.50 -29.90
C CYS A 104 -2.52 14.51 -30.87
#